data_AF-A0A926ZF49-F1
#
_entry.id   AF-A0A926ZF49-F1
#
_cell.length_a   1.000
_cell.length_b   1.000
_cell.length_c   1.000
_cell.angle_alpha   90.00
_cell.angle_beta   90.00
_cell.angle_gamma   90.00
#
_symmetry.space_group_name_H-M   'P 1'
#
loop_
_entity.id
_entity.type
_entity.pdbx_description
1 polymer ?
#
loop_
_entity_poly.entity_id
_entity_poly.type
_entity_poly.pdbx_seq_one_letter_code
_entity_poly.pdbx_strand_id
1 'polypeptide(L)'
;MKVRLPQLFQPKSISLTRRSSLRRYRWLAIALTTSILVSFPWAFSRPVSSPSYLATIEPWFATAPVSAQLPAVNIADTARVLYERLPFLPLENQYVNNDGNTVPESTLLTRLMFYHTGVQQRQPYFRLDWKLTLADYLGANETMHPDTYPNSRNFRDDPMQGDIAAVRNLSREQREQLVDTIVTLLNPLAARASSSGSAQEPTGVNTSPASPSRPNSGVPTATPREPQPGDAQLLLP
;
A
#
# COMPACT_ATOMS: atom_id res chain seq x y z
N MET A 1 -20.83 12.20 -82.25
CA MET A 1 -19.78 11.26 -81.78
C MET A 1 -18.86 11.99 -80.81
N LYS A 2 -18.31 11.26 -79.81
CA LYS A 2 -17.22 11.63 -78.88
C LYS A 2 -17.42 12.86 -77.96
N VAL A 3 -17.78 12.50 -76.73
CA VAL A 3 -17.64 13.20 -75.45
C VAL A 3 -16.27 13.88 -75.26
N ARG A 4 -16.25 15.00 -74.51
CA ARG A 4 -15.07 15.46 -73.76
C ARG A 4 -15.50 16.08 -72.42
N LEU A 5 -15.25 15.38 -71.32
CA LEU A 5 -15.35 15.97 -69.97
C LEU A 5 -14.12 16.88 -69.71
N PRO A 6 -14.28 18.01 -68.99
CA PRO A 6 -13.15 18.72 -68.41
C PRO A 6 -12.63 18.02 -67.14
N GLN A 7 -11.33 18.17 -66.90
CA GLN A 7 -10.56 17.45 -65.88
C GLN A 7 -10.66 18.03 -64.45
N LEU A 8 -10.33 17.20 -63.48
CA LEU A 8 -10.29 17.49 -62.04
C LEU A 8 -9.26 18.59 -61.70
N PHE A 9 -9.65 19.53 -60.84
CA PHE A 9 -8.73 20.48 -60.20
C PHE A 9 -8.26 19.91 -58.85
N GLN A 10 -6.94 19.73 -58.71
CA GLN A 10 -6.29 19.23 -57.48
C GLN A 10 -5.97 20.39 -56.53
N PRO A 11 -6.44 20.40 -55.27
CA PRO A 11 -5.98 21.37 -54.28
C PRO A 11 -4.56 21.02 -53.77
N LYS A 12 -3.67 21.99 -53.96
CA LYS A 12 -2.24 22.01 -53.66
C LYS A 12 -1.91 21.73 -52.19
N SER A 13 -1.00 20.79 -51.94
CA SER A 13 -0.40 20.59 -50.62
C SER A 13 0.49 21.78 -50.22
N ILE A 14 0.37 22.25 -48.98
CA ILE A 14 1.23 23.27 -48.39
C ILE A 14 2.00 22.65 -47.24
N SER A 15 3.27 22.33 -47.49
CA SER A 15 4.26 22.07 -46.44
C SER A 15 5.24 23.24 -46.39
N LEU A 16 5.43 23.83 -45.21
CA LEU A 16 6.52 24.77 -44.96
C LEU A 16 6.90 24.71 -43.47
N THR A 17 8.00 23.99 -43.21
CA THR A 17 8.78 24.10 -41.98
C THR A 17 9.38 25.50 -41.85
N ARG A 18 9.73 25.93 -40.62
CA ARG A 18 11.12 26.23 -40.19
C ARG A 18 11.29 27.34 -39.11
N ARG A 19 12.15 27.04 -38.12
CA ARG A 19 12.96 27.93 -37.25
C ARG A 19 12.33 28.78 -36.12
N SER A 20 12.49 28.25 -34.90
CA SER A 20 13.41 28.74 -33.85
C SER A 20 13.58 30.26 -33.57
N SER A 21 13.29 30.63 -32.32
CA SER A 21 14.02 31.66 -31.56
C SER A 21 14.31 31.10 -30.15
N LEU A 22 15.55 30.81 -29.75
CA LEU A 22 16.53 31.78 -29.23
C LEU A 22 16.00 32.67 -28.10
N ARG A 23 16.09 32.17 -26.85
CA ARG A 23 16.45 33.02 -25.70
C ARG A 23 17.63 32.41 -24.97
N ARG A 24 18.75 33.13 -25.02
CA ARG A 24 20.00 32.83 -24.31
C ARG A 24 19.97 33.60 -22.99
N TYR A 25 20.34 32.96 -21.89
CA TYR A 25 20.94 33.69 -20.77
C TYR A 25 22.31 33.06 -20.47
N ARG A 26 23.36 33.86 -20.68
CA ARG A 26 24.74 33.50 -20.38
C ARG A 26 25.08 34.04 -19.01
N TRP A 27 25.75 33.20 -18.23
CA TRP A 27 26.70 33.53 -17.16
C TRP A 27 27.07 35.00 -16.96
N LEU A 28 26.98 35.45 -15.71
CA LEU A 28 28.00 36.29 -15.09
C LEU A 28 28.30 35.73 -13.70
N ALA A 29 29.56 35.35 -13.47
CA ALA A 29 30.09 35.01 -12.16
C ALA A 29 30.88 36.20 -11.63
N ILE A 30 30.71 36.54 -10.36
CA ILE A 30 31.65 37.37 -9.60
C ILE A 30 31.88 36.65 -8.27
N ALA A 31 33.13 36.25 -8.04
CA ALA A 31 33.57 35.77 -6.74
C ALA A 31 33.93 36.99 -5.86
N LEU A 32 33.63 36.93 -4.57
CA LEU A 32 34.21 37.83 -3.59
C LEU A 32 34.52 37.07 -2.30
N THR A 33 35.81 37.04 -1.99
CA THR A 33 36.41 36.32 -0.87
C THR A 33 36.43 37.20 0.39
N THR A 34 35.98 36.68 1.53
CA THR A 34 36.34 37.22 2.84
C THR A 34 36.70 36.07 3.80
N SER A 35 37.99 35.90 4.06
CA SER A 35 38.48 35.04 5.14
C SER A 35 38.12 35.63 6.50
N ILE A 36 37.60 34.82 7.42
CA ILE A 36 37.69 35.11 8.86
C ILE A 36 38.27 33.89 9.59
N LEU A 37 39.47 34.13 10.12
CA LEU A 37 40.28 33.39 11.08
C LEU A 37 39.64 32.17 11.78
N VAL A 38 40.28 31.02 11.55
CA VAL A 38 40.42 29.97 12.56
C VAL A 38 41.06 30.58 13.81
N SER A 39 40.35 30.55 14.94
CA SER A 39 40.92 30.78 16.27
C SER A 39 40.77 29.51 17.09
N PHE A 40 41.91 28.89 17.40
CA PHE A 40 42.00 27.54 17.96
C PHE A 40 42.67 27.63 19.34
N PRO A 41 41.90 27.82 20.44
CA PRO A 41 42.48 27.81 21.78
C PRO A 41 42.75 26.38 22.24
N TRP A 42 44.03 25.99 22.21
CA TRP A 42 44.53 24.89 23.02
C TRP A 42 44.46 25.22 24.53
N ALA A 43 44.54 24.16 25.33
CA ALA A 43 44.63 24.16 26.79
C ALA A 43 43.37 24.56 27.58
N PHE A 44 42.65 23.54 28.07
CA PHE A 44 42.75 23.23 29.51
C PHE A 44 42.42 21.75 29.76
N SER A 45 43.45 20.90 29.78
CA SER A 45 43.34 19.57 30.39
C SER A 45 43.20 19.75 31.90
N ARG A 46 41.99 19.65 32.43
CA ARG A 46 41.74 19.45 33.86
C ARG A 46 41.26 18.03 34.07
N PRO A 47 42.06 17.14 34.68
CA PRO A 47 41.52 15.89 35.21
C PRO A 47 40.61 16.24 36.38
N VAL A 48 39.29 16.24 36.16
CA VAL A 48 38.34 16.16 37.26
C VAL A 48 38.40 14.73 37.77
N SER A 49 39.20 14.54 38.81
CA SER A 49 39.15 13.37 39.67
C SER A 49 37.76 13.27 40.27
N SER A 50 36.86 12.58 39.57
CA SER A 50 35.54 12.24 40.10
C SER A 50 35.76 11.20 41.21
N PRO A 51 35.37 11.47 42.47
CA PRO A 51 35.47 10.47 43.51
C PRO A 51 34.61 9.27 43.12
N SER A 52 35.16 8.07 43.24
CA SER A 52 34.43 6.81 43.02
C SER A 52 33.42 6.58 44.15
N TYR A 53 32.34 7.35 44.15
CA TYR A 53 31.13 6.98 44.87
C TYR A 53 30.56 5.75 44.16
N LEU A 54 30.69 4.60 44.80
CA LEU A 54 29.94 3.40 44.44
C LEU A 54 28.47 3.66 44.72
N ALA A 55 27.81 4.35 43.78
CA ALA A 55 26.37 4.31 43.67
C ALA A 55 25.99 2.90 43.24
N THR A 56 25.75 2.03 44.23
CA THR A 56 25.05 0.76 44.03
C THR A 56 23.62 1.08 43.58
N ILE A 57 23.47 1.31 42.28
CA ILE A 57 22.16 1.45 41.65
C ILE A 57 21.62 0.02 41.51
N GLU A 58 20.68 -0.33 42.37
CA GLU A 58 20.06 -1.65 42.31
C GLU A 58 19.21 -1.82 41.03
N PRO A 59 19.36 -2.92 40.28
CA PRO A 59 18.86 -3.01 38.91
C PRO A 59 17.45 -3.60 38.80
N TRP A 60 16.50 -3.28 39.69
CA TRP A 60 15.18 -3.96 39.70
C TRP A 60 14.10 -3.40 38.74
N PHE A 61 14.25 -2.18 38.18
CA PHE A 61 13.24 -1.61 37.25
C PHE A 61 13.81 -0.99 35.95
N ALA A 62 14.90 -1.54 35.41
CA ALA A 62 15.36 -1.23 34.06
C ALA A 62 14.71 -2.13 32.99
N THR A 63 13.37 -2.27 33.01
CA THR A 63 12.61 -2.83 31.88
C THR A 63 12.60 -1.82 30.74
N ALA A 64 13.68 -1.81 29.96
CA ALA A 64 13.68 -1.18 28.65
C ALA A 64 12.48 -1.74 27.86
N PRO A 65 11.64 -0.89 27.23
CA PRO A 65 10.51 -1.38 26.47
C PRO A 65 11.03 -2.26 25.33
N VAL A 66 10.72 -3.56 25.38
CA VAL A 66 10.86 -4.46 24.24
C VAL A 66 9.83 -4.02 23.20
N SER A 67 10.20 -2.99 22.45
CA SER A 67 9.52 -2.59 21.24
C SER A 67 9.64 -3.77 20.31
N ALA A 68 8.54 -4.45 20.03
CA ALA A 68 8.51 -5.56 19.08
C ALA A 68 8.89 -5.00 17.70
N GLN A 69 10.16 -5.16 17.34
CA GLN A 69 10.68 -4.75 16.04
C GLN A 69 10.09 -5.70 14.99
N LEU A 70 8.97 -5.28 14.42
CA LEU A 70 8.35 -5.96 13.28
C LEU A 70 9.39 -5.97 12.14
N PRO A 71 9.74 -7.15 11.59
CA PRO A 71 10.79 -7.25 10.59
C PRO A 71 10.38 -6.49 9.32
N ALA A 72 11.29 -5.67 8.80
CA ALA A 72 11.06 -4.89 7.59
C ALA A 72 10.61 -5.79 6.43
N VAL A 73 9.47 -5.46 5.82
CA VAL A 73 8.90 -6.25 4.72
C VAL A 73 9.76 -6.08 3.47
N ASN A 74 10.38 -7.16 3.01
CA ASN A 74 11.03 -7.19 1.70
C ASN A 74 9.95 -7.26 0.60
N ILE A 75 9.64 -6.11 0.02
CA ILE A 75 8.54 -5.94 -0.95
C ILE A 75 8.76 -6.76 -2.22
N ALA A 76 10.00 -6.83 -2.75
CA ALA A 76 10.28 -7.52 -4.01
C ALA A 76 10.07 -9.04 -3.88
N ASP A 77 10.67 -9.66 -2.84
CA ASP A 77 10.47 -11.09 -2.58
C ASP A 77 9.01 -11.43 -2.22
N THR A 78 8.35 -10.56 -1.45
CA THR A 78 6.92 -10.75 -1.13
C THR A 78 6.07 -10.72 -2.40
N ALA A 79 6.26 -9.73 -3.27
CA ALA A 79 5.52 -9.61 -4.53
C ALA A 79 5.74 -10.82 -5.45
N ARG A 80 6.96 -11.35 -5.53
CA ARG A 80 7.25 -12.59 -6.28
C ARG A 80 6.43 -13.77 -5.76
N VAL A 81 6.46 -14.03 -4.45
CA VAL A 81 5.69 -15.12 -3.81
C VAL A 81 4.17 -14.89 -3.96
N LEU A 82 3.71 -13.64 -4.02
CA LEU A 82 2.31 -13.34 -4.27
C LEU A 82 1.88 -13.67 -5.71
N TYR A 83 2.68 -13.38 -6.74
CA TYR A 83 2.36 -13.80 -8.12
C TYR A 83 2.34 -15.33 -8.27
N GLU A 84 3.24 -16.04 -7.59
CA GLU A 84 3.23 -17.51 -7.54
C GLU A 84 1.90 -18.06 -6.96
N ARG A 85 1.22 -17.30 -6.08
CA ARG A 85 -0.06 -17.68 -5.45
C ARG A 85 -1.30 -17.10 -6.13
N LEU A 86 -1.15 -16.02 -6.89
CA LEU A 86 -2.24 -15.23 -7.49
C LEU A 86 -2.04 -15.07 -9.00
N PRO A 87 -2.06 -16.17 -9.79
CA PRO A 87 -1.71 -16.17 -11.21
C PRO A 87 -2.71 -15.41 -12.11
N PHE A 88 -3.81 -14.89 -11.54
CA PHE A 88 -4.76 -14.03 -12.26
C PHE A 88 -4.34 -12.56 -12.31
N LEU A 89 -3.34 -12.14 -11.54
CA LEU A 89 -2.90 -10.74 -11.49
C LEU A 89 -2.03 -10.39 -12.71
N PRO A 90 -2.28 -9.27 -13.39
CA PRO A 90 -1.36 -8.76 -14.40
C PRO A 90 -0.08 -8.25 -13.74
N LEU A 91 1.06 -8.39 -14.44
CA LEU A 91 2.35 -7.92 -13.95
C LEU A 91 2.49 -6.39 -13.98
N GLU A 92 1.86 -5.69 -14.94
CA GLU A 92 2.01 -4.24 -15.17
C GLU A 92 3.49 -3.77 -15.13
N ASN A 93 4.39 -4.46 -15.84
CA ASN A 93 5.84 -4.15 -15.86
C ASN A 93 6.36 -3.68 -17.23
N GLN A 94 5.47 -3.17 -18.08
CA GLN A 94 5.78 -2.58 -19.40
C GLN A 94 6.49 -1.21 -19.33
N TYR A 95 6.59 -0.60 -18.15
CA TYR A 95 7.08 0.77 -17.98
C TYR A 95 8.60 0.88 -18.19
N VAL A 96 9.01 1.90 -18.94
CA VAL A 96 10.42 2.22 -19.20
C VAL A 96 10.88 3.41 -18.35
N ASN A 97 12.08 3.30 -17.81
CA ASN A 97 12.69 4.37 -17.03
C ASN A 97 13.08 5.57 -17.92
N ASN A 98 13.49 6.67 -17.29
CA ASN A 98 13.91 7.88 -18.01
C ASN A 98 15.04 7.61 -19.03
N ASP A 99 15.98 6.71 -18.71
CA ASP A 99 17.07 6.28 -19.61
C ASP A 99 16.59 5.43 -20.81
N GLY A 100 15.38 4.88 -20.75
CA GLY A 100 14.76 4.05 -21.78
C GLY A 100 14.88 2.54 -21.54
N ASN A 101 15.32 2.13 -20.35
CA ASN A 101 15.43 0.73 -19.95
C ASN A 101 14.14 0.24 -19.29
N THR A 102 13.71 -0.99 -19.60
CA THR A 102 12.62 -1.66 -18.88
C THR A 102 13.07 -2.00 -17.45
N VAL A 103 12.17 -1.86 -16.47
CA VAL A 103 12.43 -2.22 -15.06
C VAL A 103 11.52 -3.41 -14.67
N PRO A 104 11.93 -4.66 -14.96
CA PRO A 104 11.04 -5.83 -14.86
C PRO A 104 10.51 -6.09 -13.45
N GLU A 105 11.28 -5.71 -12.42
CA GLU A 105 10.92 -5.81 -10.99
C GLU A 105 9.83 -4.82 -10.56
N SER A 106 9.58 -3.75 -11.34
CA SER A 106 8.47 -2.83 -11.06
C SER A 106 7.20 -3.38 -11.67
N THR A 107 6.47 -4.12 -10.85
CA THR A 107 5.22 -4.77 -11.17
C THR A 107 4.06 -4.12 -10.39
N LEU A 108 2.82 -4.45 -10.74
CA LEU A 108 1.61 -4.01 -10.03
C LEU A 108 1.74 -4.23 -8.52
N LEU A 109 2.06 -5.46 -8.10
CA LEU A 109 2.19 -5.80 -6.68
C LEU A 109 3.32 -5.05 -5.98
N THR A 110 4.49 -4.85 -6.60
CA THR A 110 5.56 -4.08 -5.94
C THR A 110 5.14 -2.62 -5.73
N ARG A 111 4.50 -1.98 -6.73
CA ARG A 111 3.98 -0.60 -6.58
C ARG A 111 2.81 -0.53 -5.60
N LEU A 112 1.89 -1.48 -5.61
CA LEU A 112 0.77 -1.56 -4.65
C LEU A 112 1.27 -1.70 -3.21
N MET A 113 2.32 -2.51 -2.97
CA MET A 113 2.94 -2.63 -1.66
C MET A 113 3.70 -1.35 -1.24
N PHE A 114 4.48 -0.73 -2.14
CA PHE A 114 5.13 0.56 -1.86
C PHE A 114 4.12 1.69 -1.60
N TYR A 115 2.99 1.69 -2.29
CA TYR A 115 1.90 2.64 -2.04
C TYR A 115 1.29 2.43 -0.64
N HIS A 116 1.03 1.17 -0.26
CA HIS A 116 0.52 0.85 1.08
C HIS A 116 1.47 1.27 2.21
N THR A 117 2.72 0.81 2.19
CA THR A 117 3.67 1.00 3.31
C THR A 117 4.42 2.33 3.27
N GLY A 118 4.68 2.87 2.08
CA GLY A 118 5.49 4.07 1.88
C GLY A 118 4.66 5.35 1.73
N VAL A 119 3.68 5.34 0.81
CA VAL A 119 2.87 6.53 0.51
C VAL A 119 1.78 6.73 1.57
N GLN A 120 0.98 5.69 1.83
CA GLN A 120 -0.12 5.74 2.79
C GLN A 120 0.29 5.39 4.23
N GLN A 121 1.55 4.97 4.44
CA GLN A 121 2.12 4.59 5.75
C GLN A 121 1.29 3.58 6.56
N ARG A 122 0.52 2.74 5.85
CA ARG A 122 -0.37 1.73 6.42
C ARG A 122 0.42 0.51 6.92
N GLN A 123 -0.15 -0.20 7.88
CA GLN A 123 0.51 -1.29 8.58
C GLN A 123 0.28 -2.62 7.83
N PRO A 124 1.34 -3.25 7.29
CA PRO A 124 1.20 -4.35 6.32
C PRO A 124 0.64 -5.65 6.89
N TYR A 125 0.46 -5.74 8.21
CA TYR A 125 -0.02 -6.94 8.91
C TYR A 125 -1.54 -6.95 9.17
N PHE A 126 -2.26 -5.85 8.88
CA PHE A 126 -3.70 -5.75 9.15
C PHE A 126 -4.56 -5.83 7.89
N ARG A 127 -5.59 -6.69 7.93
CA ARG A 127 -6.54 -6.89 6.82
C ARG A 127 -7.29 -5.61 6.43
N LEU A 128 -7.65 -4.78 7.41
CA LEU A 128 -8.39 -3.54 7.18
C LEU A 128 -7.58 -2.55 6.32
N ASP A 129 -6.31 -2.37 6.64
CA ASP A 129 -5.42 -1.45 5.94
C ASP A 129 -5.26 -1.82 4.46
N TRP A 130 -5.16 -3.11 4.13
CA TRP A 130 -5.17 -3.57 2.74
C TRP A 130 -6.51 -3.34 2.04
N LYS A 131 -7.65 -3.46 2.74
CA LYS A 131 -8.96 -3.12 2.17
C LYS A 131 -9.10 -1.62 1.90
N LEU A 132 -8.59 -0.77 2.80
CA LEU A 132 -8.53 0.67 2.59
C LEU A 132 -7.61 1.02 1.41
N THR A 133 -6.46 0.36 1.26
CA THR A 133 -5.63 0.49 0.05
C THR A 133 -6.40 0.14 -1.21
N LEU A 134 -7.10 -0.99 -1.27
CA LEU A 134 -7.91 -1.32 -2.45
C LEU A 134 -9.06 -0.32 -2.66
N ALA A 135 -9.64 0.24 -1.60
CA ALA A 135 -10.63 1.31 -1.72
C ALA A 135 -10.04 2.59 -2.34
N ASP A 136 -8.78 2.94 -2.05
CA ASP A 136 -8.08 4.05 -2.73
C ASP A 136 -8.03 3.82 -4.26
N TYR A 137 -7.60 2.63 -4.72
CA TYR A 137 -7.56 2.27 -6.16
C TYR A 137 -8.95 2.24 -6.83
N LEU A 138 -9.97 1.88 -6.06
CA LEU A 138 -11.36 1.91 -6.52
C LEU A 138 -11.98 3.32 -6.52
N GLY A 139 -11.30 4.32 -5.94
CA GLY A 139 -11.82 5.69 -5.79
C GLY A 139 -12.90 5.83 -4.72
N ALA A 140 -12.86 4.97 -3.70
CA ALA A 140 -13.85 4.85 -2.63
C ALA A 140 -13.31 5.16 -1.22
N ASN A 141 -12.04 5.57 -1.09
CA ASN A 141 -11.44 6.05 0.15
C ASN A 141 -10.60 7.33 -0.11
N GLU A 142 -9.28 7.23 -0.31
CA GLU A 142 -8.45 8.40 -0.66
C GLU A 142 -8.41 8.69 -2.16
N THR A 143 -8.12 9.95 -2.52
CA THR A 143 -7.75 10.31 -3.90
C THR A 143 -6.27 10.04 -4.14
N MET A 144 -5.96 9.24 -5.15
CA MET A 144 -4.58 8.94 -5.55
C MET A 144 -4.00 10.07 -6.41
N HIS A 145 -2.75 10.48 -6.14
CA HIS A 145 -2.07 11.58 -6.83
C HIS A 145 -0.84 11.08 -7.63
N PRO A 146 -0.68 11.47 -8.91
CA PRO A 146 0.47 11.07 -9.73
C PRO A 146 1.82 11.41 -9.07
N ASP A 147 1.95 12.62 -8.53
CA ASP A 147 3.23 13.17 -8.03
C ASP A 147 3.84 12.43 -6.84
N THR A 148 3.02 11.62 -6.15
CA THR A 148 3.39 10.79 -4.99
C THR A 148 3.26 9.29 -5.25
N TYR A 149 2.72 8.88 -6.41
CA TYR A 149 2.57 7.45 -6.74
C TYR A 149 3.93 6.76 -6.94
N PRO A 150 4.12 5.50 -6.50
CA PRO A 150 5.41 4.82 -6.62
C PRO A 150 5.95 4.79 -8.04
N ASN A 151 7.21 5.24 -8.18
CA ASN A 151 7.97 5.34 -9.43
C ASN A 151 7.45 6.35 -10.48
N SER A 152 6.46 7.21 -10.18
CA SER A 152 5.93 8.19 -11.15
C SER A 152 6.97 9.16 -11.73
N ARG A 153 8.05 9.45 -10.99
CA ARG A 153 9.18 10.30 -11.44
C ARG A 153 10.33 9.52 -12.11
N ASN A 154 10.33 8.19 -11.97
CA ASN A 154 11.40 7.31 -12.45
C ASN A 154 11.10 6.75 -13.85
N PHE A 155 9.82 6.71 -14.23
CA PHE A 155 9.33 6.30 -15.54
C PHE A 155 9.00 7.48 -16.44
N ARG A 156 9.02 7.23 -17.76
CA ARG A 156 8.60 8.22 -18.76
C ARG A 156 7.09 8.49 -18.75
N ASP A 157 6.32 7.45 -18.43
CA ASP A 157 4.88 7.46 -18.30
C ASP A 157 4.50 7.03 -16.87
N ASP A 158 3.54 7.71 -16.24
CA ASP A 158 3.09 7.40 -14.87
C ASP A 158 2.28 6.09 -14.85
N PRO A 159 2.70 5.07 -14.07
CA PRO A 159 2.00 3.78 -14.00
C PRO A 159 0.66 3.84 -13.27
N MET A 160 0.36 4.90 -12.52
CA MET A 160 -0.80 4.97 -11.63
C MET A 160 -2.13 4.63 -12.32
N GLN A 161 -2.37 5.14 -13.54
CA GLN A 161 -3.63 4.89 -14.25
C GLN A 161 -3.75 3.44 -14.76
N GLY A 162 -2.65 2.82 -15.17
CA GLY A 162 -2.61 1.40 -15.54
C GLY A 162 -2.89 0.51 -14.33
N ASP A 163 -2.27 0.80 -13.20
CA ASP A 163 -2.45 0.04 -11.96
C ASP A 163 -3.87 0.19 -11.39
N ILE A 164 -4.45 1.40 -11.46
CA ILE A 164 -5.87 1.65 -11.13
C ILE A 164 -6.79 0.81 -12.02
N ALA A 165 -6.54 0.78 -13.34
CA ALA A 165 -7.34 -0.04 -14.26
C ALA A 165 -7.20 -1.55 -13.95
N ALA A 166 -5.99 -2.03 -13.68
CA ALA A 166 -5.73 -3.42 -13.32
C ALA A 166 -6.48 -3.85 -12.04
N VAL A 167 -6.44 -3.04 -10.98
CA VAL A 167 -7.15 -3.33 -9.71
C VAL A 167 -8.67 -3.22 -9.84
N ARG A 168 -9.17 -2.31 -10.69
CA ARG A 168 -10.61 -2.18 -10.99
C ARG A 168 -11.15 -3.38 -11.78
N ASN A 169 -10.34 -3.95 -12.68
CA ASN A 169 -10.70 -5.12 -13.48
C ASN A 169 -10.81 -6.42 -12.64
N LEU A 170 -10.29 -6.44 -11.41
CA LEU A 170 -10.45 -7.59 -10.53
C LEU A 170 -11.91 -7.76 -10.08
N SER A 171 -12.34 -9.01 -9.89
CA SER A 171 -13.61 -9.32 -9.22
C SER A 171 -13.54 -8.97 -7.71
N ARG A 172 -14.69 -8.97 -7.04
CA ARG A 172 -14.74 -8.78 -5.58
C ARG A 172 -14.02 -9.92 -4.85
N GLU A 173 -14.17 -11.14 -5.35
CA GLU A 173 -13.58 -12.38 -4.84
C GLU A 173 -12.06 -12.35 -5.03
N GLN A 174 -11.59 -11.94 -6.21
CA GLN A 174 -10.15 -11.75 -6.50
C GLN A 174 -9.51 -10.70 -5.58
N ARG A 175 -10.21 -9.60 -5.28
CA ARG A 175 -9.74 -8.60 -4.30
C ARG A 175 -9.69 -9.13 -2.87
N GLU A 176 -10.69 -9.90 -2.43
CA GLU A 176 -10.62 -10.55 -1.10
C GLU A 176 -9.51 -11.60 -1.04
N GLN A 177 -9.32 -12.40 -2.09
CA GLN A 177 -8.24 -13.40 -2.18
C GLN A 177 -6.85 -12.74 -2.16
N LEU A 178 -6.68 -11.61 -2.85
CA LEU A 178 -5.46 -10.80 -2.80
C LEU A 178 -5.15 -10.35 -1.36
N VAL A 179 -6.11 -9.71 -0.69
CA VAL A 179 -5.96 -9.25 0.70
C VAL A 179 -5.66 -10.41 1.66
N ASP A 180 -6.39 -11.51 1.53
CA ASP A 180 -6.23 -12.69 2.39
C ASP A 180 -4.84 -13.33 2.23
N THR A 181 -4.36 -13.42 0.99
CA THR A 181 -3.06 -14.00 0.66
C THR A 181 -1.91 -13.12 1.15
N ILE A 182 -2.02 -11.79 1.03
CA ILE A 182 -1.03 -10.84 1.58
C ILE A 182 -0.95 -10.97 3.11
N VAL A 183 -2.08 -10.89 3.81
CA VAL A 183 -2.10 -10.94 5.27
C VAL A 183 -1.61 -12.29 5.80
N THR A 184 -2.00 -13.39 5.16
CA THR A 184 -1.52 -14.74 5.51
C THR A 184 -0.02 -14.91 5.32
N LEU A 185 0.55 -14.31 4.26
CA LEU A 185 1.98 -14.35 3.98
C LEU A 185 2.79 -13.51 4.97
N LEU A 186 2.29 -12.32 5.34
CA LEU A 186 2.99 -11.38 6.22
C LEU A 186 2.74 -11.62 7.72
N ASN A 187 1.63 -12.25 8.09
CA ASN A 187 1.25 -12.56 9.47
C ASN A 187 0.81 -14.03 9.63
N PRO A 188 1.75 -14.99 9.62
CA PRO A 188 1.43 -16.41 9.75
C PRO A 188 0.85 -16.80 11.11
N LEU A 189 0.99 -15.96 12.15
CA LEU A 189 0.36 -16.19 13.46
C LEU A 189 -1.14 -15.89 13.43
N ALA A 190 -1.57 -14.81 12.76
CA ALA A 190 -2.99 -14.53 12.55
C ALA A 190 -3.67 -15.57 11.65
N ALA A 191 -2.96 -16.11 10.66
CA ALA A 191 -3.43 -17.22 9.84
C ALA A 191 -3.69 -18.48 10.70
N ARG A 192 -2.76 -18.83 11.61
CA ARG A 192 -2.93 -19.94 12.55
C ARG A 192 -4.13 -19.73 13.47
N ALA A 193 -4.27 -18.54 14.07
CA ALA A 193 -5.41 -18.22 14.94
C ALA A 193 -6.76 -18.34 14.21
N SER A 194 -6.81 -17.94 12.93
CA SER A 194 -8.00 -18.09 12.07
C SER A 194 -8.31 -19.56 11.77
N SER A 195 -7.29 -20.40 11.56
CA SER A 195 -7.47 -21.85 11.33
C SER A 195 -7.86 -22.63 12.58
N SER A 196 -7.44 -22.20 13.77
CA SER A 196 -7.80 -22.82 15.05
C SER A 196 -9.23 -22.50 15.53
N GLY A 197 -9.95 -21.63 14.80
CA GLY A 197 -11.37 -21.33 15.07
C GLY A 197 -12.35 -22.43 14.63
N SER A 198 -11.92 -23.35 13.75
CA SER A 198 -12.71 -24.53 13.35
C SER A 198 -12.56 -25.67 14.38
N ALA A 199 -12.92 -25.39 15.63
CA ALA A 199 -12.98 -26.41 16.67
C ALA A 199 -14.20 -27.33 16.44
N GLN A 200 -13.90 -28.59 16.17
CA GLN A 200 -14.86 -29.67 16.00
C GLN A 200 -15.69 -29.88 17.28
N GLU A 201 -17.01 -29.76 17.20
CA GLU A 201 -17.91 -30.06 18.33
C GLU A 201 -17.94 -31.58 18.60
N PRO A 202 -17.57 -32.06 19.81
CA PRO A 202 -17.51 -33.49 20.09
C PRO A 202 -18.82 -34.03 20.68
N THR A 203 -19.47 -34.95 19.98
CA THR A 203 -20.69 -35.66 20.40
C THR A 203 -20.41 -36.66 21.54
N GLY A 204 -21.18 -36.66 22.65
CA GLY A 204 -20.83 -37.53 23.81
C GLY A 204 -21.80 -37.71 25.00
N VAL A 205 -23.10 -37.87 24.76
CA VAL A 205 -24.15 -38.59 25.55
C VAL A 205 -24.04 -38.78 27.09
N ASN A 206 -25.01 -38.22 27.83
CA ASN A 206 -25.78 -38.83 28.97
C ASN A 206 -26.71 -37.78 29.67
N THR A 207 -27.87 -38.05 30.31
CA THR A 207 -28.93 -39.09 30.15
C THR A 207 -30.24 -38.71 30.91
N SER A 208 -31.36 -38.47 30.20
CA SER A 208 -32.79 -38.68 30.58
C SER A 208 -33.46 -37.99 31.81
N PRO A 209 -34.82 -37.87 31.86
CA PRO A 209 -35.84 -38.48 30.97
C PRO A 209 -36.88 -37.55 30.27
N ALA A 210 -37.45 -38.12 29.20
CA ALA A 210 -38.52 -37.73 28.24
C ALA A 210 -39.80 -37.00 28.77
N SER A 211 -40.75 -36.43 27.99
CA SER A 211 -41.14 -36.40 26.54
C SER A 211 -42.26 -35.32 26.32
N PRO A 212 -42.91 -35.07 25.14
CA PRO A 212 -42.66 -35.55 23.76
C PRO A 212 -42.71 -34.47 22.61
N SER A 213 -42.19 -34.87 21.43
CA SER A 213 -42.42 -34.46 20.00
C SER A 213 -43.51 -33.41 19.65
N ARG A 214 -43.41 -32.52 18.62
CA ARG A 214 -43.01 -32.63 17.17
C ARG A 214 -43.26 -31.21 16.50
N PRO A 215 -43.12 -30.94 15.17
CA PRO A 215 -42.19 -31.36 14.12
C PRO A 215 -41.31 -30.20 13.55
N ASN A 216 -40.39 -30.53 12.63
CA ASN A 216 -39.56 -29.62 11.83
C ASN A 216 -40.38 -28.70 10.90
N SER A 217 -39.99 -27.42 10.74
CA SER A 217 -40.45 -26.50 9.68
C SER A 217 -39.41 -25.40 9.46
N GLY A 218 -39.26 -24.97 8.20
CA GLY A 218 -38.06 -24.27 7.71
C GLY A 218 -37.81 -22.88 8.31
N VAL A 219 -36.53 -22.47 8.29
CA VAL A 219 -36.03 -21.17 8.75
C VAL A 219 -36.52 -20.04 7.84
N PRO A 220 -37.24 -19.03 8.36
CA PRO A 220 -37.29 -17.70 7.77
C PRO A 220 -36.20 -16.81 8.39
N THR A 221 -35.53 -16.02 7.55
CA THR A 221 -34.55 -15.01 7.96
C THR A 221 -35.13 -14.05 9.00
N ALA A 222 -34.62 -14.10 10.23
CA ALA A 222 -34.96 -13.13 11.27
C ALA A 222 -34.14 -11.85 11.08
N THR A 223 -34.73 -10.84 10.45
CA THR A 223 -34.25 -9.45 10.57
C THR A 223 -34.30 -9.01 12.03
N PRO A 224 -33.31 -8.25 12.55
CA PRO A 224 -33.40 -7.68 13.89
C PRO A 224 -34.69 -6.88 14.04
N ARG A 225 -35.44 -7.15 15.12
CA ARG A 225 -36.70 -6.46 15.42
C ARG A 225 -36.38 -5.02 15.82
N GLU A 226 -37.10 -4.05 15.26
CA GLU A 226 -37.00 -2.67 15.72
C GLU A 226 -37.42 -2.54 17.20
N PRO A 227 -36.74 -1.67 17.97
CA PRO A 227 -37.04 -1.48 19.38
C PRO A 227 -38.46 -0.93 19.56
N GLN A 228 -39.18 -1.47 20.54
CA GLN A 228 -40.56 -1.09 20.82
C GLN A 228 -40.63 0.05 21.85
N PRO A 229 -41.73 0.84 21.86
CA PRO A 229 -41.99 1.81 22.91
C PRO A 229 -42.07 1.14 24.28
N GLY A 230 -41.01 1.30 25.08
CA GLY A 230 -40.81 0.60 26.35
C GLY A 230 -39.38 0.11 26.53
N ASP A 231 -38.68 -0.26 25.45
CA ASP A 231 -37.35 -0.89 25.52
C ASP A 231 -36.28 0.02 26.16
N ALA A 232 -36.45 1.35 26.06
CA ALA A 232 -35.58 2.33 26.73
C ALA A 232 -35.64 2.26 28.28
N GLN A 233 -36.68 1.67 28.86
CA GLN A 233 -36.82 1.51 30.31
C GLN A 233 -35.95 0.36 30.86
N LEU A 234 -35.47 -0.54 29.97
CA LEU A 234 -34.53 -1.61 30.30
C LEU A 234 -33.07 -1.12 30.45
N LEU A 235 -32.83 0.17 30.21
CA LEU A 235 -31.50 0.82 30.27
C LEU A 235 -31.36 1.76 31.48
N LEU A 236 -32.32 1.73 32.42
CA LEU A 236 -32.24 2.46 33.67
C LEU A 236 -31.38 1.68 34.69
N PRO A 237 -30.50 2.36 35.46
CA PRO A 237 -29.56 1.73 36.39
C PRO A 237 -30.19 1.28 37.73
#